data_AF-A0A9E1QCI1-F1
#
_entry.id   AF-A0A9E1QCI1-F1
#
_cell.length_a   1.000
_cell.length_b   1.000
_cell.length_c   1.000
_cell.angle_alpha   90.00
_cell.angle_beta   90.00
_cell.angle_gamma   90.00
#
_symmetry.space_group_name_H-M   'P 1'
#
loop_
_entity.id
_entity.type
_entity.pdbx_description
1 polymer ?
#
loop_
_entity_poly.entity_id
_entity_poly.type
_entity_poly.pdbx_seq_one_letter_code
_entity_poly.pdbx_strand_id
1 'polypeptide(L)'
;MKFIFLLLFLFFVSISFSQEKLSKEFSFISDNDLYISSQKDRYYSNGLFFSYRYLAPNFKKASKKIFEFQLGHQIYTPFKSTVINKKLHDRPFAGYLYGSFGIVRVFKNKTILKNSFQIGMVGKSAFGQELQEVVHKIYNFRNPDGWKYQIRNAIALNFDTEYHKTLGTNKSNNLDGNFKSKLRLGTIFNEATIGFLGRI
;
A
#
# COMPACT_ATOMS: atom_id res chain seq x y z
N MET A 1 -18.51 16.73 -35.83
CA MET A 1 -17.66 17.85 -35.34
C MET A 1 -17.53 17.74 -33.83
N LYS A 2 -16.29 17.94 -33.33
CA LYS A 2 -15.90 18.23 -31.93
C LYS A 2 -15.89 17.06 -30.93
N PHE A 3 -14.91 16.17 -31.05
CA PHE A 3 -14.28 15.47 -29.91
C PHE A 3 -12.74 15.43 -30.06
N ILE A 4 -12.16 16.49 -30.63
CA ILE A 4 -10.72 16.73 -30.67
C ILE A 4 -10.46 17.93 -29.77
N PHE A 5 -10.54 17.75 -28.44
CA PHE A 5 -10.13 18.78 -27.49
C PHE A 5 -9.94 18.20 -26.08
N LEU A 6 -9.11 17.16 -25.92
CA LEU A 6 -8.55 16.83 -24.61
C LEU A 6 -7.31 15.92 -24.68
N LEU A 7 -6.36 16.26 -25.56
CA LEU A 7 -5.07 15.56 -25.60
C LEU A 7 -3.91 16.55 -25.77
N LEU A 8 -3.98 17.64 -25.00
CA LEU A 8 -3.00 18.73 -25.04
C LEU A 8 -2.80 19.33 -23.64
N PHE A 9 -2.79 18.47 -22.62
CA PHE A 9 -2.39 18.86 -21.27
C PHE A 9 -1.33 17.88 -20.76
N LEU A 10 -0.16 18.45 -20.44
CA LEU A 10 0.95 17.89 -19.66
C LEU A 10 2.02 17.08 -20.41
N PHE A 11 2.72 17.73 -21.34
CA PHE A 11 4.18 17.59 -21.44
C PHE A 11 4.84 18.85 -20.86
N PHE A 12 4.68 19.07 -19.56
CA PHE A 12 5.58 19.96 -18.83
C PHE A 12 6.84 19.17 -18.51
N VAL A 13 7.87 19.31 -19.34
CA VAL A 13 9.22 18.87 -18.98
C VAL A 13 9.76 19.87 -17.98
N SER A 14 9.50 19.63 -16.69
CA SER A 14 10.19 20.34 -15.63
C SER A 14 11.59 19.76 -15.47
N ILE A 15 12.61 20.56 -15.76
CA ILE A 15 13.99 20.25 -15.39
C ILE A 15 14.04 20.32 -13.86
N SER A 16 13.89 19.17 -13.21
CA SER A 16 13.97 19.06 -11.77
C SER A 16 15.41 18.82 -11.36
N PHE A 17 16.03 19.81 -10.72
CA PHE A 17 17.29 19.62 -10.02
C PHE A 17 17.01 18.85 -8.71
N SER A 18 17.44 17.60 -8.63
CA SER A 18 17.42 16.82 -7.39
C SER A 18 18.83 16.69 -6.84
N GLN A 19 19.23 17.59 -5.95
CA GLN A 19 20.48 17.47 -5.16
C GLN A 19 20.32 17.84 -3.68
N GLU A 20 19.11 18.03 -3.19
CA GLU A 20 18.89 18.22 -1.75
C GLU A 20 18.88 16.85 -1.05
N LYS A 21 19.69 16.70 0.02
CA LYS A 21 19.53 15.59 0.97
C LYS A 21 18.25 15.82 1.77
N LEU A 22 17.12 15.55 1.14
CA LEU A 22 15.81 15.71 1.76
C LEU A 22 15.72 14.76 2.95
N SER A 23 15.55 15.35 4.13
CA SER A 23 15.31 14.63 5.37
C SER A 23 13.84 14.24 5.54
N LYS A 24 12.98 14.58 4.58
CA LYS A 24 11.52 14.43 4.62
C LYS A 24 11.00 13.95 3.27
N GLU A 25 9.99 13.09 3.28
CA GLU A 25 9.39 12.48 2.09
C GLU A 25 7.87 12.41 2.29
N PHE A 26 7.10 12.86 1.29
CA PHE A 26 5.69 12.54 1.15
C PHE A 26 5.54 11.52 0.04
N SER A 27 4.74 10.48 0.29
CA SER A 27 4.48 9.41 -0.67
C SER A 27 2.98 9.13 -0.76
N PHE A 28 2.51 8.93 -1.98
CA PHE A 28 1.17 8.45 -2.27
C PHE A 28 1.29 7.21 -3.15
N ILE A 29 0.75 6.10 -2.67
CA ILE A 29 0.73 4.82 -3.39
C ILE A 29 -0.73 4.43 -3.57
N SER A 30 -1.08 4.04 -4.79
CA SER A 30 -2.37 3.47 -5.13
C SER A 30 -2.16 2.10 -5.74
N ASP A 31 -2.86 1.10 -5.19
CA ASP A 31 -2.99 -0.24 -5.75
C ASP A 31 -4.40 -0.39 -6.30
N ASN A 32 -4.55 -0.99 -7.48
CA ASN A 32 -5.87 -1.31 -8.00
C ASN A 32 -5.81 -2.48 -9.00
N ASP A 33 -6.74 -3.42 -8.89
CA ASP A 33 -6.84 -4.52 -9.86
C ASP A 33 -7.24 -4.04 -11.28
N LEU A 34 -7.88 -2.86 -11.36
CA LEU A 34 -8.14 -2.11 -12.59
C LEU A 34 -6.88 -1.86 -13.43
N TYR A 35 -5.70 -1.71 -12.80
CA TYR A 35 -4.45 -1.45 -13.51
C TYR A 35 -4.01 -2.63 -14.37
N ILE A 36 -4.45 -3.84 -14.00
CA ILE A 36 -4.15 -5.08 -14.74
C ILE A 36 -5.34 -5.44 -15.62
N SER A 37 -6.58 -5.20 -15.19
CA SER A 37 -7.77 -5.53 -15.97
C SER A 37 -9.00 -4.70 -15.60
N SER A 38 -9.62 -4.08 -16.59
CA SER A 38 -10.90 -3.38 -16.45
C SER A 38 -12.13 -4.30 -16.31
N GLN A 39 -11.95 -5.61 -16.40
CA GLN A 39 -13.04 -6.59 -16.31
C GLN A 39 -13.03 -7.40 -15.02
N LYS A 40 -11.89 -7.44 -14.32
CA LYS A 40 -11.68 -8.28 -13.13
C LYS A 40 -11.52 -7.40 -11.90
N ASP A 41 -12.64 -7.09 -11.26
CA ASP A 41 -12.70 -6.43 -9.95
C ASP A 41 -13.04 -7.46 -8.85
N ARG A 42 -12.01 -7.92 -8.12
CA ARG A 42 -12.11 -9.04 -7.18
C ARG A 42 -10.95 -9.17 -6.18
N TYR A 43 -11.24 -9.79 -5.04
CA TYR A 43 -10.27 -10.16 -4.00
C TYR A 43 -9.60 -8.99 -3.31
N TYR A 44 -8.42 -8.55 -3.74
CA TYR A 44 -7.77 -7.31 -3.30
C TYR A 44 -7.98 -6.31 -4.41
N SER A 45 -9.01 -5.49 -4.25
CA SER A 45 -9.53 -4.65 -5.33
C SER A 45 -8.84 -3.29 -5.34
N ASN A 46 -8.61 -2.70 -4.16
CA ASN A 46 -7.96 -1.40 -4.06
C ASN A 46 -7.14 -1.23 -2.78
N GLY A 47 -6.06 -0.45 -2.87
CA GLY A 47 -5.29 0.06 -1.75
C GLY A 47 -4.90 1.53 -1.99
N LEU A 48 -4.97 2.35 -0.95
CA LEU A 48 -4.49 3.73 -0.96
C LEU A 48 -3.62 3.96 0.27
N PHE A 49 -2.41 4.48 0.07
CA PHE A 49 -1.45 4.69 1.15
C PHE A 49 -0.83 6.07 1.03
N PHE A 50 -1.07 6.90 2.03
CA PHE A 50 -0.44 8.21 2.18
C PHE A 50 0.59 8.13 3.28
N SER A 51 1.85 8.39 2.96
CA SER A 51 2.94 8.30 3.93
C SER A 51 3.70 9.61 4.04
N TYR A 52 4.07 9.96 5.27
CA TYR A 52 5.06 10.98 5.58
C TYR A 52 6.23 10.33 6.32
N ARG A 53 7.43 10.49 5.78
CA ARG A 53 8.66 9.93 6.35
C ARG A 53 9.63 11.04 6.65
N TYR A 54 10.35 10.94 7.76
CA TYR A 54 11.46 11.84 8.03
C TYR A 54 12.62 11.18 8.75
N LEU A 55 13.82 11.67 8.47
CA LEU A 55 15.07 11.25 9.10
C LEU A 55 15.15 11.83 10.51
N ALA A 56 15.39 10.97 11.51
CA ALA A 56 15.54 11.40 12.89
C ALA A 56 16.81 12.26 13.08
N PRO A 57 16.75 13.40 13.80
CA PRO A 57 17.92 14.22 14.09
C PRO A 57 18.89 13.52 15.06
N ASN A 58 20.20 13.77 14.91
CA ASN A 58 21.27 13.34 15.83
C ASN A 58 21.39 11.83 16.09
N PHE A 59 21.38 11.00 15.04
CA PHE A 59 21.65 9.57 15.21
C PHE A 59 23.16 9.27 15.33
N LYS A 60 23.60 8.72 16.47
CA LYS A 60 24.99 8.29 16.70
C LYS A 60 25.39 7.15 15.74
N LYS A 61 26.31 7.46 14.81
CA LYS A 61 27.33 6.68 14.06
C LYS A 61 27.09 5.22 13.58
N ALA A 62 26.00 4.50 13.87
CA ALA A 62 25.85 3.07 13.50
C ALA A 62 24.75 2.75 12.46
N SER A 63 23.66 3.51 12.42
CA SER A 63 22.55 3.31 11.47
C SER A 63 21.83 4.63 11.15
N LYS A 64 21.02 4.69 10.09
CA LYS A 64 20.08 5.79 9.85
C LYS A 64 18.73 5.38 10.43
N LYS A 65 18.04 6.28 11.12
CA LYS A 65 16.69 6.03 11.66
C LYS A 65 15.69 6.96 10.97
N ILE A 66 14.65 6.38 10.39
CA ILE A 66 13.58 7.10 9.70
C ILE A 66 12.27 6.79 10.43
N PHE A 67 11.53 7.83 10.78
CA PHE A 67 10.15 7.71 11.27
C PHE A 67 9.21 7.76 10.07
N GLU A 68 8.17 6.94 10.09
CA GLU A 68 7.16 6.83 9.05
C GLU A 68 5.78 6.92 9.69
N PHE A 69 4.95 7.82 9.19
CA PHE A 69 3.53 7.90 9.49
C PHE A 69 2.78 7.55 8.22
N GLN A 70 1.80 6.66 8.29
CA GLN A 70 1.03 6.27 7.13
C GLN A 70 -0.46 6.21 7.46
N LEU A 71 -1.29 6.74 6.58
CA LEU A 71 -2.72 6.45 6.52
C LEU A 71 -2.94 5.45 5.38
N GLY A 72 -3.45 4.26 5.71
CA GLY A 72 -3.71 3.19 4.75
C GLY A 72 -5.19 2.83 4.68
N HIS A 73 -5.70 2.63 3.47
CA HIS A 73 -7.04 2.10 3.21
C HIS A 73 -6.95 0.94 2.23
N GLN A 74 -7.61 -0.18 2.52
CA GLN A 74 -7.63 -1.37 1.66
C GLN A 74 -9.06 -1.87 1.49
N ILE A 75 -9.39 -2.32 0.28
CA ILE A 75 -10.69 -2.88 -0.08
C ILE A 75 -10.51 -4.32 -0.55
N TYR A 76 -11.34 -5.19 0.02
CA TYR A 76 -11.47 -6.58 -0.40
C TYR A 76 -12.89 -6.88 -0.85
N THR A 77 -13.01 -7.59 -1.96
CA THR A 77 -14.28 -7.95 -2.61
C THR A 77 -14.37 -9.45 -2.85
N PRO A 78 -15.59 -10.01 -3.07
CA PRO A 78 -15.77 -11.37 -3.57
C PRO A 78 -15.10 -11.58 -4.94
N PHE A 79 -15.18 -12.79 -5.50
CA PHE A 79 -14.70 -13.10 -6.84
C PHE A 79 -15.26 -12.19 -7.96
N LYS A 80 -16.35 -11.45 -7.68
CA LYS A 80 -16.90 -10.38 -8.50
C LYS A 80 -17.60 -9.33 -7.61
N SER A 81 -17.19 -8.08 -7.72
CA SER A 81 -17.70 -6.95 -6.91
C SER A 81 -19.18 -6.61 -7.11
N THR A 82 -19.81 -7.05 -8.20
CA THR A 82 -21.22 -6.77 -8.50
C THR A 82 -22.17 -7.91 -8.10
N VAL A 83 -21.69 -8.92 -7.38
CA VAL A 83 -22.52 -10.07 -6.96
C VAL A 83 -23.45 -9.63 -5.83
N ILE A 84 -24.74 -9.60 -6.10
CA ILE A 84 -25.76 -9.15 -5.14
C ILE A 84 -26.15 -10.27 -4.18
N ASN A 85 -26.24 -11.51 -4.65
CA ASN A 85 -26.69 -12.62 -3.82
C ASN A 85 -25.57 -13.06 -2.86
N LYS A 86 -25.78 -12.86 -1.55
CA LYS A 86 -24.85 -13.28 -0.49
C LYS A 86 -24.46 -14.75 -0.60
N LYS A 87 -25.35 -15.64 -1.06
CA LYS A 87 -25.06 -17.08 -1.20
C LYS A 87 -23.96 -17.37 -2.23
N LEU A 88 -23.72 -16.44 -3.15
CA LEU A 88 -22.66 -16.54 -4.14
C LEU A 88 -21.37 -15.86 -3.68
N HIS A 89 -21.33 -15.18 -2.52
CA HIS A 89 -20.09 -14.60 -2.00
C HIS A 89 -19.17 -15.71 -1.51
N ASP A 90 -18.05 -15.89 -2.19
CA ASP A 90 -16.94 -16.75 -1.78
C ASP A 90 -16.15 -16.15 -0.60
N ARG A 91 -16.19 -14.83 -0.48
CA ARG A 91 -15.76 -14.08 0.71
C ARG A 91 -16.59 -12.81 0.88
N PRO A 92 -16.73 -12.28 2.10
CA PRO A 92 -17.44 -11.02 2.31
C PRO A 92 -16.63 -9.83 1.77
N PHE A 93 -17.35 -8.74 1.48
CA PHE A 93 -16.71 -7.44 1.32
C PHE A 93 -16.07 -6.99 2.64
N ALA A 94 -14.94 -6.30 2.54
CA ALA A 94 -14.26 -5.74 3.70
C ALA A 94 -13.49 -4.47 3.30
N GLY A 95 -13.66 -3.42 4.10
CA GLY A 95 -12.72 -2.30 4.15
C GLY A 95 -11.77 -2.45 5.34
N TYR A 96 -10.54 -1.98 5.20
CA TYR A 96 -9.56 -1.84 6.28
C TYR A 96 -8.93 -0.44 6.21
N LEU A 97 -9.25 0.42 7.18
CA LEU A 97 -8.72 1.77 7.32
C LEU A 97 -7.86 1.84 8.57
N TYR A 98 -6.63 2.30 8.45
CA TYR A 98 -5.71 2.37 9.58
C TYR A 98 -4.73 3.54 9.50
N GLY A 99 -4.35 4.03 10.68
CA GLY A 99 -3.13 4.80 10.88
C GLY A 99 -1.98 3.86 11.27
N SER A 100 -0.78 4.16 10.79
CA SER A 100 0.43 3.38 11.07
C SER A 100 1.55 4.30 11.49
N PHE A 101 2.29 3.87 12.52
CA PHE A 101 3.57 4.45 12.90
C PHE A 101 4.68 3.42 12.74
N GLY A 102 5.71 3.79 11.99
CA GLY A 102 6.84 2.95 11.65
C GLY A 102 8.18 3.55 12.00
N ILE A 103 9.14 2.69 12.31
CA ILE A 103 10.55 3.02 12.49
C ILE A 103 11.36 2.14 11.54
N VAL A 104 12.05 2.78 10.59
CA VAL A 104 13.01 2.12 9.69
C VAL A 104 14.43 2.40 10.17
N ARG A 105 15.22 1.35 10.36
CA ARG A 105 16.64 1.41 10.70
C ARG A 105 17.47 0.88 9.54
N VAL A 106 18.37 1.69 9.01
CA VAL A 106 19.30 1.32 7.92
C VAL A 106 20.71 1.23 8.49
N PHE A 107 21.24 0.02 8.63
CA PHE A 107 22.54 -0.24 9.23
C PHE A 107 23.68 -0.14 8.20
N LYS A 108 24.89 0.17 8.66
CA LYS A 108 26.09 0.23 7.81
C LYS A 108 26.40 -1.06 7.06
N ASN A 109 26.03 -2.20 7.63
CA ASN A 109 26.22 -3.52 7.01
C ASN A 109 25.16 -3.85 5.94
N LYS A 110 24.54 -2.86 5.31
CA LYS A 110 23.49 -3.01 4.28
C LYS A 110 22.28 -3.83 4.75
N THR A 111 21.92 -3.68 6.02
CA THR A 111 20.72 -4.29 6.60
C THR A 111 19.67 -3.20 6.80
N ILE A 112 18.41 -3.49 6.50
CA ILE A 112 17.27 -2.62 6.80
C ILE A 112 16.31 -3.39 7.69
N LEU A 113 15.90 -2.79 8.80
CA LEU A 113 14.86 -3.31 9.68
C LEU A 113 13.76 -2.26 9.82
N LYS A 114 12.54 -2.60 9.39
CA LYS A 114 11.34 -1.79 9.57
C LYS A 114 10.45 -2.46 10.59
N ASN A 115 9.97 -1.71 11.57
CA ASN A 115 8.92 -2.15 12.49
C ASN A 115 7.82 -1.11 12.46
N SER A 116 6.57 -1.53 12.36
CA SER A 116 5.41 -0.65 12.32
C SER A 116 4.26 -1.21 13.13
N PHE A 117 3.51 -0.31 13.75
CA PHE A 117 2.28 -0.63 14.45
C PHE A 117 1.12 0.07 13.76
N GLN A 118 0.06 -0.68 13.48
CA GLN A 118 -1.15 -0.24 12.81
C GLN A 118 -2.31 -0.28 13.80
N ILE A 119 -3.09 0.81 13.83
CA ILE A 119 -4.35 0.89 14.55
C ILE A 119 -5.42 1.44 13.62
N GLY A 120 -6.59 0.81 13.62
CA GLY A 120 -7.64 1.18 12.69
C GLY A 120 -8.94 0.43 12.92
N MET A 121 -9.73 0.36 11.87
CA MET A 121 -11.03 -0.30 11.84
C MET A 121 -11.15 -1.17 10.59
N VAL A 122 -11.85 -2.29 10.73
CA VAL A 122 -12.40 -3.04 9.60
C VAL A 122 -13.92 -2.98 9.59
N GLY A 123 -14.53 -3.21 8.42
CA GLY A 123 -15.99 -3.18 8.23
C GLY A 123 -16.50 -1.82 7.75
N LYS A 124 -17.77 -1.52 8.05
CA LYS A 124 -18.45 -0.27 7.64
C LYS A 124 -17.69 0.99 8.06
N SER A 125 -17.12 1.00 9.26
CA SER A 125 -16.32 2.13 9.78
C SER A 125 -15.00 2.34 9.06
N ALA A 126 -14.61 1.45 8.15
CA ALA A 126 -13.46 1.65 7.27
C ALA A 126 -13.82 2.42 5.98
N PHE A 127 -15.10 2.66 5.70
CA PHE A 127 -15.58 3.42 4.52
C PHE A 127 -15.23 2.79 3.16
N GLY A 128 -15.14 1.45 3.11
CA GLY A 128 -14.79 0.72 1.89
C GLY A 128 -15.84 0.83 0.78
N GLN A 129 -17.12 0.83 1.15
CA GLN A 129 -18.23 0.95 0.19
C GLN A 129 -18.21 2.29 -0.50
N GLU A 130 -18.16 3.36 0.28
CA GLU A 130 -18.18 4.74 -0.16
C GLU A 130 -17.02 5.01 -1.11
N LEU A 131 -15.82 4.52 -0.77
CA LEU A 131 -14.64 4.70 -1.62
C LEU A 131 -14.74 3.90 -2.92
N GLN A 132 -15.22 2.66 -2.88
CA GLN A 132 -15.39 1.86 -4.10
C GLN A 132 -16.46 2.46 -5.03
N GLU A 133 -17.59 2.93 -4.48
CA GLU A 133 -18.65 3.59 -5.24
C GLU A 133 -18.16 4.87 -5.93
N VAL A 134 -17.31 5.66 -5.26
CA VAL A 134 -16.67 6.84 -5.90
C VAL A 134 -15.82 6.43 -7.10
N VAL A 135 -14.97 5.41 -6.95
CA VAL A 135 -14.15 4.89 -8.06
C VAL A 135 -15.04 4.38 -9.19
N HIS A 136 -16.06 3.56 -8.89
CA HIS A 136 -16.96 3.03 -9.90
C HIS A 136 -17.74 4.13 -10.62
N LYS A 137 -18.12 5.20 -9.92
CA LYS A 137 -18.77 6.36 -10.53
C LYS A 137 -17.83 7.12 -11.48
N ILE A 138 -16.57 7.31 -11.08
CA ILE A 138 -15.55 7.98 -11.91
C ILE A 138 -15.30 7.19 -13.21
N TYR A 139 -15.22 5.87 -13.13
CA TYR A 139 -14.95 4.99 -14.27
C TYR A 139 -16.21 4.45 -14.98
N ASN A 140 -17.40 4.89 -14.55
CA ASN A 140 -18.70 4.44 -15.08
C ASN A 140 -18.89 2.90 -15.03
N PHE A 141 -18.45 2.27 -13.94
CA PHE A 141 -18.65 0.85 -13.68
C PHE A 141 -19.96 0.58 -12.96
N ARG A 142 -20.43 -0.66 -13.04
CA ARG A 142 -21.62 -1.11 -12.29
C ARG A 142 -21.34 -1.02 -10.79
N ASN A 143 -22.30 -0.51 -10.03
CA ASN A 143 -22.17 -0.36 -8.58
C ASN A 143 -22.00 -1.72 -7.87
N PRO A 144 -21.18 -1.76 -6.80
CA PRO A 144 -20.95 -2.96 -6.01
C PRO A 144 -22.04 -3.15 -4.93
N ASP A 145 -23.26 -3.52 -5.32
CA ASP A 145 -24.42 -3.61 -4.38
C ASP A 145 -24.31 -4.70 -3.30
N GLY A 146 -23.21 -5.46 -3.26
CA GLY A 146 -22.94 -6.51 -2.28
C GLY A 146 -22.46 -6.00 -0.92
N TRP A 147 -22.08 -4.73 -0.79
CA TRP A 147 -21.54 -4.14 0.46
C TRP A 147 -22.48 -4.21 1.66
N LYS A 148 -23.81 -4.37 1.46
CA LYS A 148 -24.77 -4.65 2.54
C LYS A 148 -24.46 -5.94 3.33
N TYR A 149 -23.66 -6.85 2.76
CA TYR A 149 -23.25 -8.11 3.38
C TYR A 149 -21.77 -8.12 3.82
N GLN A 150 -21.13 -6.95 3.91
CA GLN A 150 -19.75 -6.82 4.36
C GLN A 150 -19.54 -7.28 5.81
N ILE A 151 -18.27 -7.48 6.20
CA ILE A 151 -17.91 -7.82 7.57
C ILE A 151 -18.36 -6.73 8.58
N ARG A 152 -18.64 -7.16 9.82
CA ARG A 152 -18.98 -6.25 10.92
C ARG A 152 -17.78 -5.38 11.31
N ASN A 153 -18.08 -4.26 11.97
CA ASN A 153 -17.07 -3.40 12.54
C ASN A 153 -16.23 -4.13 13.58
N ALA A 154 -14.91 -3.98 13.50
CA ALA A 154 -13.99 -4.42 14.53
C ALA A 154 -12.76 -3.52 14.56
N ILE A 155 -12.12 -3.44 15.73
CA ILE A 155 -10.85 -2.73 15.89
C ILE A 155 -9.76 -3.56 15.21
N ALA A 156 -8.96 -2.88 14.41
CA ALA A 156 -7.79 -3.44 13.75
C ALA A 156 -6.52 -3.05 14.51
N LEU A 157 -5.74 -4.05 14.93
CA LEU A 157 -4.44 -3.88 15.56
C LEU A 157 -3.46 -4.83 14.89
N ASN A 158 -2.37 -4.31 14.34
CA ASN A 158 -1.37 -5.11 13.65
C ASN A 158 0.04 -4.61 13.94
N PHE A 159 0.96 -5.53 14.24
CA PHE A 159 2.38 -5.28 14.28
C PHE A 159 3.03 -5.93 13.08
N ASP A 160 3.82 -5.15 12.35
CA ASP A 160 4.48 -5.55 11.12
C ASP A 160 6.00 -5.32 11.29
N THR A 161 6.80 -6.35 11.03
CA THR A 161 8.27 -6.26 10.98
C THR A 161 8.80 -6.79 9.66
N GLU A 162 9.77 -6.08 9.09
CA GLU A 162 10.35 -6.39 7.80
C GLU A 162 11.86 -6.23 7.87
N TYR A 163 12.57 -7.28 7.49
CA TYR A 163 14.02 -7.36 7.49
C TYR A 163 14.50 -7.54 6.05
N HIS A 164 15.44 -6.71 5.64
CA HIS A 164 16.13 -6.80 4.35
C HIS A 164 17.63 -6.86 4.58
N LYS A 165 18.30 -7.74 3.85
CA LYS A 165 19.75 -7.87 3.86
C LYS A 165 20.27 -7.96 2.44
N THR A 166 21.11 -7.02 2.03
CA THR A 166 21.86 -7.17 0.78
C THR A 166 22.86 -8.31 0.94
N LEU A 167 22.76 -9.30 0.05
CA LEU A 167 23.62 -10.47 0.00
C LEU A 167 24.84 -10.23 -0.89
N GLY A 168 24.65 -9.48 -1.97
CA GLY A 168 25.72 -9.16 -2.92
C GLY A 168 25.32 -8.03 -3.87
N THR A 169 26.33 -7.30 -4.33
CA THR A 169 26.23 -6.28 -5.38
C THR A 169 27.27 -6.63 -6.44
N ASN A 170 26.94 -6.51 -7.72
CA ASN A 170 27.94 -6.72 -8.77
C ASN A 170 28.99 -5.60 -8.80
N LYS A 171 30.08 -5.80 -9.55
CA LYS A 171 31.21 -4.85 -9.62
C LYS A 171 30.79 -3.45 -10.10
N SER A 172 29.82 -3.37 -11.01
CA SER A 172 29.28 -2.13 -11.57
C SER A 172 28.21 -1.45 -10.70
N ASN A 173 27.82 -2.04 -9.57
CA ASN A 173 26.74 -1.57 -8.68
C ASN A 173 25.37 -1.34 -9.34
N ASN A 174 25.13 -1.93 -10.51
CA ASN A 174 23.86 -1.88 -11.22
C ASN A 174 23.06 -3.18 -11.08
N LEU A 175 23.54 -4.14 -10.27
CA LEU A 175 22.76 -5.31 -9.92
C LEU A 175 23.02 -5.66 -8.46
N ASP A 176 21.95 -5.88 -7.71
CA ASP A 176 22.02 -6.35 -6.34
C ASP A 176 21.01 -7.46 -6.03
N GLY A 177 21.41 -8.33 -5.10
CA GLY A 177 20.59 -9.41 -4.58
C GLY A 177 20.36 -9.23 -3.09
N ASN A 178 19.11 -9.39 -2.66
CA ASN A 178 18.70 -9.14 -1.28
C ASN A 178 17.89 -10.31 -0.76
N PHE A 179 18.12 -10.67 0.50
CA PHE A 179 17.19 -11.48 1.28
C PHE A 179 16.16 -10.57 1.93
N LYS A 180 14.89 -10.99 1.92
CA LYS A 180 13.78 -10.29 2.53
C LYS A 180 12.99 -11.26 3.40
N SER A 181 12.65 -10.83 4.61
CA SER A 181 11.67 -11.51 5.46
C SER A 181 10.70 -10.52 6.07
N LYS A 182 9.43 -10.91 6.17
CA LYS A 182 8.35 -10.12 6.75
C LYS A 182 7.55 -10.98 7.73
N LEU A 183 7.17 -10.40 8.85
CA LEU A 183 6.25 -10.99 9.80
C LEU A 183 5.18 -9.95 10.13
N ARG A 184 3.92 -10.37 10.13
CA ARG A 184 2.79 -9.55 10.60
C ARG A 184 1.99 -10.36 11.57
N LEU A 185 1.64 -9.75 12.69
CA LEU A 185 0.89 -10.37 13.77
C LEU A 185 -0.16 -9.38 14.25
N GLY A 186 -1.40 -9.83 14.39
CA GLY A 186 -2.48 -8.95 14.78
C GLY A 186 -3.87 -9.52 14.56
N THR A 187 -4.86 -8.63 14.63
CA THR A 187 -6.26 -9.00 14.44
C THR A 187 -6.64 -9.10 12.97
N ILE A 188 -5.87 -8.49 12.05
CA ILE A 188 -6.17 -8.48 10.61
C ILE A 188 -5.29 -9.46 9.84
N PHE A 189 -3.97 -9.40 10.04
CA PHE A 189 -3.02 -10.28 9.36
C PHE A 189 -2.13 -11.03 10.34
N ASN A 190 -1.98 -12.33 10.09
CA ASN A 190 -1.04 -13.23 10.74
C ASN A 190 -0.30 -13.99 9.63
N GLU A 191 0.84 -13.45 9.20
CA GLU A 191 1.60 -13.99 8.06
C GLU A 191 3.10 -13.90 8.31
N ALA A 192 3.81 -14.92 7.85
CA ALA A 192 5.26 -14.93 7.76
C ALA A 192 5.66 -15.12 6.30
N THR A 193 6.61 -14.32 5.82
CA THR A 193 7.09 -14.35 4.44
C THR A 193 8.59 -14.32 4.44
N ILE A 194 9.20 -15.16 3.60
CA ILE A 194 10.63 -15.16 3.31
C ILE A 194 10.81 -15.18 1.80
N GLY A 195 11.85 -14.52 1.29
CA GLY A 195 12.11 -14.50 -0.14
C GLY A 195 13.39 -13.77 -0.50
N PHE A 196 13.68 -13.77 -1.80
CA PHE A 196 14.82 -13.07 -2.39
C PHE A 196 14.32 -12.00 -3.36
N LEU A 197 15.03 -10.88 -3.43
CA LEU A 197 14.74 -9.77 -4.33
C LEU A 197 16.01 -9.37 -5.07
N GLY A 198 15.95 -9.43 -6.41
CA GLY A 198 16.96 -8.87 -7.29
C GLY A 198 16.54 -7.49 -7.77
N ARG A 199 17.47 -6.53 -7.78
CA ARG A 199 17.29 -5.21 -8.40
C ARG A 199 18.33 -5.00 -9.48
N ILE A 200 17.87 -4.46 -10.61
CA ILE A 200 18.67 -4.01 -11.75
C ILE A 200 18.58 -2.47 -11.78
#